data_AF-A0A2G6EH39-F1
#
_entry.id   AF-A0A2G6EH39-F1
#
_cell.length_a   1.000
_cell.length_b   1.000
_cell.length_c   1.000
_cell.angle_alpha   90.00
_cell.angle_beta   90.00
_cell.angle_gamma   90.00
#
_symmetry.space_group_name_H-M   'P 1'
#
loop_
_entity.id
_entity.type
_entity.pdbx_description
1 polymer ?
#
loop_
_entity_poly.entity_id
_entity_poly.type
_entity_poly.pdbx_seq_one_letter_code
_entity_poly.pdbx_strand_id
1 'polypeptide(L)'
;MSYFSGMLACLAIQGMAMMVPGQNHLLLMTMAPEGRRASGLAVLGIATAGLVFSSGIMLSVWYGLEDHSQRLFLLVNLLGAAYLLYLGLKLLIASWQERKATGNTIDAPAIRIDTAFSAFRAGFLVNISNTKSALFFASIFATTLPLAELTASQAIMAIMAFFVNSLFFHSLVAHLFSMPSIRRKLVLWGKYIRVFAGLVFSAFGIAIAVLTCYALGAQATTTTSDRGNNAPQRVVSMNLCTDQLAMLLAAPGQLLSVSYIALDPRSSAMVEQARAYDINHGLAEEIYLMQPDLVIAGSFSTRATVDMLERLGIPVAVFDPAYSLEDVRARITQMGEVLHRQDAAQATLDTFDAGLAKLQAEVEHRPRAVLYHANGYTQGDNTLAGQILIAAGFSNAAEESGFAAGSHLPLEILAMTDPDFVITARPYPGASRAEEVMDHPVVHALRKRRATATMTDHDWVCGTPYVLRAIDNLAAARRSWSADTSPSARGERAP
;
A
#
# COMPACT_ATOMS: atom_id res chain seq x y z
N MET A 1 -11.30 -4.37 -10.56
CA MET A 1 -12.77 -4.26 -10.38
C MET A 1 -13.05 -2.94 -9.68
N SER A 2 -14.13 -2.23 -10.02
CA SER A 2 -14.50 -1.04 -9.24
C SER A 2 -14.91 -1.47 -7.82
N TYR A 3 -14.59 -0.65 -6.81
CA TYR A 3 -14.94 -0.93 -5.41
C TYR A 3 -16.40 -1.38 -5.24
N PHE A 4 -17.35 -0.70 -5.91
CA PHE A 4 -18.77 -1.02 -5.83
C PHE A 4 -19.11 -2.41 -6.42
N SER A 5 -18.51 -2.77 -7.55
CA SER A 5 -18.72 -4.10 -8.16
C SER A 5 -18.16 -5.21 -7.27
N GLY A 6 -16.99 -4.98 -6.65
CA GLY A 6 -16.39 -5.88 -5.67
C GLY A 6 -17.26 -6.04 -4.42
N MET A 7 -17.80 -4.93 -3.90
CA MET A 7 -18.68 -4.92 -2.74
C MET A 7 -19.98 -5.72 -2.98
N LEU A 8 -20.61 -5.53 -4.14
CA LEU A 8 -21.82 -6.29 -4.49
C LEU A 8 -21.54 -7.80 -4.58
N ALA A 9 -20.41 -8.19 -5.18
CA ALA A 9 -19.98 -9.59 -5.22
C ALA A 9 -19.77 -10.14 -3.80
N CYS A 10 -19.05 -9.38 -2.96
CA CYS A 10 -18.85 -9.64 -1.53
C CYS A 10 -20.16 -9.97 -0.80
N LEU A 11 -21.15 -9.07 -0.89
CA LEU A 11 -22.42 -9.21 -0.18
C LEU A 11 -23.26 -10.37 -0.72
N ALA A 12 -23.22 -10.61 -2.03
CA ALA A 12 -23.93 -11.73 -2.67
C ALA A 12 -23.34 -13.08 -2.22
N ILE A 13 -22.02 -13.24 -2.26
CA ILE A 13 -21.34 -14.47 -1.83
C ILE A 13 -21.55 -14.69 -0.32
N GLN A 14 -21.46 -13.63 0.50
CA GLN A 14 -21.75 -13.71 1.93
C GLN A 14 -23.19 -14.15 2.20
N GLY A 15 -24.18 -13.56 1.52
CA GLY A 15 -25.58 -13.92 1.67
C GLY A 15 -25.84 -15.38 1.31
N MET A 16 -25.27 -15.87 0.19
CA MET A 16 -25.35 -17.27 -0.20
C MET A 16 -24.69 -18.19 0.83
N ALA A 17 -23.52 -17.82 1.35
CA ALA A 17 -22.83 -18.60 2.38
C ALA A 17 -23.65 -18.73 3.67
N MET A 18 -24.41 -17.69 4.02
CA MET A 18 -25.32 -17.66 5.16
C MET A 18 -26.61 -18.45 4.94
N MET A 19 -26.94 -18.86 3.72
CA MET A 19 -28.05 -19.80 3.45
C MET A 19 -27.62 -21.26 3.60
N VAL A 20 -26.32 -21.55 3.65
CA VAL A 20 -25.81 -22.93 3.78
C VAL A 20 -25.96 -23.41 5.22
N PRO A 21 -26.68 -24.52 5.46
CA PRO A 21 -26.84 -25.08 6.80
C PRO A 21 -25.49 -25.30 7.50
N GLY A 22 -25.38 -24.87 8.76
CA GLY A 22 -24.15 -24.94 9.55
C GLY A 22 -24.41 -24.66 11.03
N GLN A 23 -23.34 -24.38 11.79
CA GLN A 23 -23.42 -24.15 13.25
C GLN A 23 -24.37 -23.02 13.63
N ASN A 24 -24.33 -21.89 12.91
CA ASN A 24 -25.25 -20.76 13.14
C ASN A 24 -26.72 -21.15 12.88
N HIS A 25 -27.00 -21.99 11.87
CA HIS A 25 -28.36 -22.47 11.59
C HIS A 25 -28.87 -23.41 12.67
N LEU A 26 -28.01 -24.32 13.14
CA LEU A 26 -28.35 -25.24 14.23
C LEU A 26 -28.69 -24.45 15.50
N LEU A 27 -27.88 -23.44 15.83
CA LEU A 27 -28.17 -22.53 16.94
C LEU A 27 -29.52 -21.83 16.75
N LEU A 28 -29.77 -21.21 15.59
CA LEU A 28 -31.03 -20.50 15.34
C LEU A 28 -32.25 -21.45 15.35
N MET A 29 -32.07 -22.72 14.94
CA MET A 29 -33.10 -23.74 15.06
C MET A 29 -33.39 -24.09 16.52
N THR A 30 -32.38 -24.19 17.38
CA THR A 30 -32.56 -24.39 18.83
C THR A 30 -33.18 -23.18 19.54
N MET A 31 -32.99 -21.98 19.00
CA MET A 31 -33.51 -20.72 19.56
C MET A 31 -34.93 -20.38 19.08
N ALA A 32 -35.41 -21.04 18.01
CA ALA A 32 -36.72 -20.76 17.44
C ALA A 32 -37.90 -21.03 18.42
N PRO A 33 -37.91 -22.11 19.22
CA PRO A 33 -38.98 -22.37 20.20
C PRO A 33 -39.03 -21.34 21.36
N GLU A 34 -37.90 -20.75 21.73
CA GLU A 34 -37.79 -19.73 22.80
C GLU A 34 -38.37 -18.36 22.37
N GLY A 35 -38.76 -18.21 21.11
CA GLY A 35 -39.46 -17.05 20.58
C GLY A 35 -38.57 -16.02 19.87
N ARG A 36 -39.24 -15.03 19.25
CA ARG A 36 -38.60 -14.06 18.33
C ARG A 36 -37.52 -13.21 18.98
N ARG A 37 -37.66 -12.90 20.27
CA ARG A 37 -36.68 -12.08 21.02
C ARG A 37 -35.37 -12.84 21.23
N ALA A 38 -35.43 -14.10 21.67
CA ALA A 38 -34.24 -14.93 21.86
C ALA A 38 -33.50 -15.16 20.53
N SER A 39 -34.24 -15.51 19.48
CA SER A 39 -33.69 -15.65 18.13
C SER A 39 -33.05 -14.36 17.62
N GLY A 40 -33.69 -13.20 17.77
CA GLY A 40 -33.14 -11.91 17.35
C GLY A 40 -31.85 -11.53 18.09
N LEU A 41 -31.76 -11.83 19.39
CA LEU A 41 -30.55 -11.59 20.18
C LEU A 41 -29.40 -12.53 19.77
N ALA A 42 -29.70 -13.80 19.47
CA ALA A 42 -28.71 -14.72 18.92
C ALA A 42 -28.20 -14.25 17.54
N VAL A 43 -29.09 -13.74 16.67
CA VAL A 43 -28.72 -13.13 15.38
C VAL A 43 -27.79 -11.92 15.59
N LEU A 44 -28.11 -11.04 16.55
CA LEU A 44 -27.25 -9.90 16.88
C LEU A 44 -25.86 -10.36 17.34
N GLY A 45 -25.79 -11.39 18.18
CA GLY A 45 -24.52 -12.00 18.61
C GLY A 45 -23.69 -12.53 17.44
N ILE A 46 -24.33 -13.26 16.52
CA ILE A 46 -23.69 -13.78 15.30
C ILE A 46 -23.13 -12.62 14.46
N ALA A 47 -23.93 -11.58 14.21
CA ALA A 47 -23.51 -10.43 13.41
C ALA A 47 -22.35 -9.65 14.06
N THR A 48 -22.36 -9.47 15.38
CA THR A 48 -21.27 -8.82 16.12
C THR A 48 -19.96 -9.59 16.01
N ALA A 49 -19.98 -10.94 16.08
CA ALA A 49 -18.79 -11.73 15.82
C ALA A 49 -18.26 -11.56 14.38
N GLY A 50 -19.15 -11.42 13.40
CA GLY A 50 -18.77 -11.09 12.02
C GLY A 50 -18.15 -9.69 11.88
N LEU A 51 -18.61 -8.73 12.67
CA LEU A 51 -18.02 -7.39 12.74
C LEU A 51 -16.58 -7.44 13.29
N VAL A 52 -16.31 -8.28 14.29
CA VAL A 52 -14.96 -8.50 14.81
C VAL A 52 -14.04 -9.06 13.72
N PHE A 53 -14.47 -10.09 12.98
CA PHE A 53 -13.65 -10.66 11.91
C PHE A 53 -13.37 -9.65 10.79
N SER A 54 -14.40 -8.97 10.29
CA SER A 54 -14.24 -7.99 9.22
C SER A 54 -13.38 -6.81 9.63
N SER A 55 -13.54 -6.31 10.86
CA SER A 55 -12.69 -5.23 11.40
C SER A 55 -11.24 -5.68 11.55
N GLY A 56 -10.99 -6.88 12.07
CA GLY A 56 -9.63 -7.41 12.22
C GLY A 56 -8.89 -7.53 10.88
N ILE A 57 -9.59 -7.99 9.83
CA ILE A 57 -9.02 -8.08 8.49
C ILE A 57 -8.75 -6.69 7.91
N MET A 58 -9.71 -5.76 7.99
CA MET A 58 -9.50 -4.38 7.49
C MET A 58 -8.37 -3.66 8.24
N LEU A 59 -8.24 -3.86 9.54
CA LEU A 59 -7.12 -3.34 10.33
C LEU A 59 -5.78 -3.96 9.91
N SER A 60 -5.74 -5.26 9.62
CA SER A 60 -4.50 -5.91 9.13
C SER A 60 -4.02 -5.34 7.80
N VAL A 61 -4.95 -5.00 6.91
CA VAL A 61 -4.66 -4.34 5.63
C VAL A 61 -4.16 -2.90 5.89
N TRP A 62 -4.86 -2.14 6.74
CA TRP A 62 -4.55 -0.74 7.03
C TRP A 62 -3.16 -0.53 7.67
N TYR A 63 -2.75 -1.43 8.56
CA TYR A 63 -1.44 -1.37 9.21
C TYR A 63 -0.30 -1.97 8.38
N GLY A 64 -0.52 -2.21 7.09
CA GLY A 64 0.57 -2.58 6.18
C GLY A 64 1.15 -3.96 6.44
N LEU A 65 0.42 -4.91 7.03
CA LEU A 65 0.85 -6.32 7.03
C LEU A 65 0.95 -6.88 5.59
N GLU A 66 0.37 -6.18 4.60
CA GLU A 66 0.51 -6.44 3.17
C GLU A 66 1.76 -5.80 2.51
N ASP A 67 2.37 -4.78 3.14
CA ASP A 67 3.49 -4.01 2.57
C ASP A 67 4.79 -4.82 2.46
N HIS A 68 4.85 -6.00 3.07
CA HIS A 68 6.07 -6.82 3.10
C HIS A 68 6.26 -7.76 1.91
N SER A 69 5.24 -8.07 1.09
CA SER A 69 5.47 -8.84 -0.15
C SER A 69 4.24 -8.98 -1.04
N GLN A 70 4.38 -8.65 -2.34
CA GLN A 70 3.44 -9.08 -3.39
C GLN A 70 3.19 -10.60 -3.38
N ARG A 71 4.18 -11.41 -2.96
CA ARG A 71 4.06 -12.86 -2.83
C ARG A 71 3.14 -13.28 -1.69
N LEU A 72 3.09 -12.50 -0.60
CA LEU A 72 2.22 -12.77 0.54
C LEU A 72 0.76 -12.54 0.17
N PHE A 73 0.47 -11.45 -0.54
CA PHE A 73 -0.87 -11.18 -1.06
C PHE A 73 -1.35 -12.27 -2.04
N LEU A 74 -0.47 -12.72 -2.95
CA LEU A 74 -0.76 -13.83 -3.86
C LEU A 74 -0.99 -15.15 -3.11
N LEU A 75 -0.17 -15.42 -2.08
CA LEU A 75 -0.33 -16.60 -1.23
C LEU A 75 -1.67 -16.59 -0.51
N VAL A 76 -2.07 -15.46 0.07
CA VAL A 76 -3.38 -15.32 0.74
C VAL A 76 -4.52 -15.56 -0.25
N ASN A 77 -4.44 -15.03 -1.47
CA ASN A 77 -5.45 -15.24 -2.51
C ASN A 77 -5.55 -16.70 -2.96
N LEU A 78 -4.42 -17.37 -3.19
CA LEU A 78 -4.41 -18.80 -3.54
C LEU A 78 -4.94 -19.67 -2.40
N LEU A 79 -4.57 -19.38 -1.15
CA LEU A 79 -5.09 -20.07 0.03
C LEU A 79 -6.61 -19.85 0.18
N GLY A 80 -7.07 -18.62 -0.06
CA GLY A 80 -8.49 -18.27 -0.06
C GLY A 80 -9.28 -19.02 -1.14
N ALA A 81 -8.76 -19.08 -2.36
CA ALA A 81 -9.34 -19.81 -3.48
C ALA A 81 -9.40 -21.32 -3.22
N ALA A 82 -8.30 -21.91 -2.72
CA ALA A 82 -8.22 -23.32 -2.33
C ALA A 82 -9.23 -23.65 -1.23
N TYR A 83 -9.40 -22.75 -0.25
CA TYR A 83 -10.37 -22.92 0.82
C TYR A 83 -11.83 -22.90 0.31
N LEU A 84 -12.18 -21.96 -0.58
CA LEU A 84 -13.52 -21.93 -1.22
C LEU A 84 -13.78 -23.18 -2.05
N LEU A 85 -12.77 -23.65 -2.80
CA LEU A 85 -12.85 -24.89 -3.56
C LEU A 85 -13.06 -26.10 -2.64
N TYR A 86 -12.29 -26.22 -1.56
CA TYR A 86 -12.43 -27.26 -0.55
C TYR A 86 -13.82 -27.24 0.08
N LEU A 87 -14.33 -26.06 0.46
CA LEU A 87 -15.65 -25.92 1.03
C LEU A 87 -16.74 -26.33 0.03
N GLY A 88 -16.62 -25.89 -1.23
CA GLY A 88 -17.54 -26.27 -2.31
C GLY A 88 -17.59 -27.79 -2.53
N LEU A 89 -16.42 -28.42 -2.67
CA LEU A 89 -16.28 -29.87 -2.81
C LEU A 89 -16.82 -30.63 -1.60
N LYS A 90 -16.53 -30.16 -0.38
CA LYS A 90 -17.03 -30.76 0.86
C LYS A 90 -18.56 -30.74 0.91
N LEU A 91 -19.20 -29.65 0.48
CA LEU A 91 -20.67 -29.55 0.40
C LEU A 91 -21.26 -30.49 -0.65
N LEU A 92 -20.60 -30.64 -1.80
CA LEU A 92 -21.02 -31.57 -2.85
C LEU A 92 -20.89 -33.04 -2.42
N ILE A 93 -19.76 -33.40 -1.78
CA ILE A 93 -19.52 -34.75 -1.26
C ILE A 93 -20.51 -35.09 -0.14
N ALA A 94 -20.73 -34.18 0.82
CA ALA A 94 -21.69 -34.39 1.90
C ALA A 94 -23.12 -34.57 1.37
N SER A 95 -23.50 -33.85 0.32
CA SER A 95 -24.82 -33.97 -0.33
C SER A 95 -25.01 -35.29 -1.09
N TRP A 96 -23.90 -35.97 -1.44
CA TRP A 96 -23.91 -37.30 -2.06
C TRP A 96 -23.95 -38.43 -1.02
N GLN A 97 -23.25 -38.26 0.11
CA GLN A 97 -23.18 -39.24 1.20
C GLN A 97 -24.45 -39.32 2.06
N GLU A 98 -25.28 -38.27 2.08
CA GLU A 98 -26.59 -38.25 2.77
C GLU A 98 -27.59 -39.31 2.27
N ARG A 99 -27.31 -40.02 1.16
CA ARG A 99 -28.11 -41.16 0.70
C ARG A 99 -28.21 -42.32 1.73
N LYS A 100 -27.43 -42.32 2.82
CA LYS A 100 -27.43 -43.40 3.82
C LYS A 100 -28.09 -43.08 5.18
N ALA A 101 -28.57 -41.86 5.43
CA ALA A 101 -29.14 -41.49 6.73
C ALA A 101 -30.55 -40.88 6.59
N THR A 102 -31.51 -41.64 6.06
CA THR A 102 -32.93 -41.36 6.27
C THR A 102 -33.36 -41.91 7.62
N GLY A 103 -33.21 -41.10 8.66
CA GLY A 103 -33.78 -41.33 9.98
C GLY A 103 -34.34 -40.02 10.52
N ASN A 104 -35.67 -39.97 10.68
CA ASN A 104 -36.40 -38.89 11.35
C ASN A 104 -35.80 -38.61 12.75
N THR A 105 -35.15 -37.46 12.94
CA THR A 105 -35.04 -36.83 14.26
C THR A 105 -35.10 -35.31 14.10
N ILE A 106 -36.30 -34.74 14.23
CA ILE A 106 -36.52 -33.27 14.32
C ILE A 106 -36.59 -32.86 15.81
N ASP A 107 -35.91 -33.58 16.69
CA ASP A 107 -35.86 -33.27 18.12
C ASP A 107 -34.39 -32.99 18.50
N ALA A 108 -33.96 -31.75 18.23
CA ALA A 108 -32.76 -31.22 18.84
C ALA A 108 -33.08 -30.87 20.31
N PRO A 109 -32.24 -31.21 21.29
CA PRO A 109 -32.49 -30.89 22.69
C PRO A 109 -32.64 -29.37 22.86
N ALA A 110 -33.72 -28.94 23.51
CA ALA A 110 -33.96 -27.54 23.82
C ALA A 110 -32.88 -27.06 24.81
N ILE A 111 -31.97 -26.20 24.35
CA ILE A 111 -31.06 -25.49 25.23
C ILE A 111 -31.91 -24.41 25.91
N ARG A 112 -32.21 -24.56 27.22
CA ARG A 112 -32.86 -23.49 27.99
C ARG A 112 -31.91 -22.31 28.08
N ILE A 113 -32.38 -21.16 27.60
CA ILE A 113 -31.66 -19.90 27.61
C ILE A 113 -32.39 -18.98 28.58
N ASP A 114 -31.89 -18.91 29.81
CA ASP A 114 -32.60 -18.28 30.93
C ASP A 114 -32.63 -16.74 30.85
N THR A 115 -31.77 -16.12 30.01
CA THR A 115 -31.67 -14.65 29.91
C THR A 115 -31.46 -14.14 28.48
N ALA A 116 -31.91 -12.91 28.21
CA ALA A 116 -31.67 -12.20 26.94
C ALA A 116 -30.17 -12.14 26.56
N PHE A 117 -29.30 -11.88 27.53
CA PHE A 117 -27.85 -11.83 27.31
C PHE A 117 -27.27 -13.20 26.94
N SER A 118 -27.81 -14.29 27.51
CA SER A 118 -27.34 -15.64 27.17
C SER A 118 -27.64 -16.04 25.72
N ALA A 119 -28.75 -15.55 25.13
CA ALA A 119 -29.03 -15.74 23.70
C ALA A 119 -28.02 -15.02 22.81
N PHE A 120 -27.71 -13.75 23.11
CA PHE A 120 -26.68 -12.98 22.43
C PHE A 120 -25.30 -13.64 22.55
N ARG A 121 -24.91 -14.02 23.77
CA ARG A 121 -23.62 -14.65 24.06
C ARG A 121 -23.47 -15.98 23.30
N ALA A 122 -24.54 -16.78 23.22
CA ALA A 122 -24.53 -18.01 22.44
C ALA A 122 -24.27 -17.73 20.95
N GLY A 123 -24.97 -16.74 20.36
CA GLY A 123 -24.74 -16.33 18.98
C GLY A 123 -23.31 -15.87 18.70
N PHE A 124 -22.78 -15.02 19.59
CA PHE A 124 -21.41 -14.51 19.49
C PHE A 124 -20.37 -15.63 19.61
N LEU A 125 -20.46 -16.47 20.65
CA LEU A 125 -19.48 -17.53 20.91
C LEU A 125 -19.48 -18.61 19.83
N VAL A 126 -20.67 -18.99 19.32
CA VAL A 126 -20.77 -19.97 18.24
C VAL A 126 -20.13 -19.42 16.96
N ASN A 127 -20.36 -18.16 16.60
CA ASN A 127 -19.83 -17.62 15.36
C ASN A 127 -18.35 -17.23 15.46
N ILE A 128 -17.87 -16.71 16.60
CA ILE A 128 -16.44 -16.36 16.77
C ILE A 128 -15.55 -17.62 16.85
N SER A 129 -16.08 -18.73 17.37
CA SER A 129 -15.38 -20.02 17.39
C SER A 129 -15.49 -20.78 16.06
N ASN A 130 -16.26 -20.24 15.12
CA ASN A 130 -16.49 -20.89 13.83
C ASN A 130 -15.32 -20.61 12.88
N THR A 131 -14.38 -21.55 12.80
CA THR A 131 -13.23 -21.49 11.89
C THR A 131 -13.65 -21.30 10.42
N LYS A 132 -14.86 -21.75 10.04
CA LYS A 132 -15.42 -21.50 8.70
C LYS A 132 -15.68 -20.01 8.47
N SER A 133 -16.24 -19.31 9.46
CA SER A 133 -16.50 -17.88 9.36
C SER A 133 -15.18 -17.11 9.24
N ALA A 134 -14.22 -17.37 10.13
CA ALA A 134 -12.92 -16.68 10.13
C ALA A 134 -12.19 -16.76 8.77
N LEU A 135 -12.03 -17.98 8.24
CA LEU A 135 -11.36 -18.21 6.95
C LEU A 135 -12.16 -17.66 5.76
N PHE A 136 -13.49 -17.66 5.85
CA PHE A 136 -14.35 -17.10 4.82
C PHE A 136 -14.20 -15.58 4.70
N PHE A 137 -14.21 -14.84 5.82
CA PHE A 137 -14.02 -13.39 5.80
C PHE A 137 -12.66 -13.00 5.21
N ALA A 138 -11.59 -13.72 5.56
CA ALA A 138 -10.26 -13.46 5.01
C ALA A 138 -10.22 -13.70 3.49
N SER A 139 -10.76 -14.84 3.04
CA SER A 139 -10.79 -15.22 1.62
C SER A 139 -11.62 -14.26 0.77
N ILE A 140 -12.83 -13.91 1.22
CA ILE A 140 -13.74 -13.10 0.40
C ILE A 140 -13.22 -11.67 0.21
N PHE A 141 -12.70 -11.02 1.27
CA PHE A 141 -12.17 -9.66 1.16
C PHE A 141 -10.94 -9.60 0.27
N ALA A 142 -9.99 -10.52 0.45
CA ALA A 142 -8.78 -10.61 -0.36
C ALA A 142 -9.09 -10.76 -1.86
N THR A 143 -10.16 -11.49 -2.18
CA THR A 143 -10.45 -11.89 -3.57
C THR A 143 -11.40 -10.98 -4.31
N THR A 144 -12.18 -10.14 -3.62
CA THR A 144 -13.24 -9.32 -4.25
C THR A 144 -13.07 -7.81 -4.06
N LEU A 145 -12.33 -7.37 -3.05
CA LEU A 145 -12.07 -5.94 -2.82
C LEU A 145 -10.65 -5.55 -3.27
N PRO A 146 -10.47 -4.36 -3.85
CA PRO A 146 -9.15 -3.81 -4.14
C PRO A 146 -8.50 -3.30 -2.83
N LEU A 147 -8.01 -4.21 -1.99
CA LEU A 147 -7.50 -3.90 -0.64
C LEU A 147 -6.37 -2.86 -0.61
N ALA A 148 -5.51 -2.85 -1.64
CA ALA A 148 -4.39 -1.92 -1.73
C ALA A 148 -4.79 -0.44 -1.94
N GLU A 149 -5.97 -0.17 -2.49
CA GLU A 149 -6.46 1.19 -2.76
C GLU A 149 -7.59 1.61 -1.82
N LEU A 150 -7.83 0.84 -0.75
CA LEU A 150 -9.00 1.01 0.09
C LEU A 150 -8.84 2.25 0.98
N THR A 151 -9.75 3.21 0.85
CA THR A 151 -9.81 4.35 1.78
C THR A 151 -10.40 3.93 3.14
N ALA A 152 -10.12 4.70 4.20
CA ALA A 152 -10.73 4.44 5.52
C ALA A 152 -12.27 4.42 5.47
N SER A 153 -12.87 5.30 4.67
CA SER A 153 -14.32 5.35 4.49
C SER A 153 -14.87 4.12 3.76
N GLN A 154 -14.14 3.61 2.76
CA GLN A 154 -14.47 2.37 2.07
C GLN A 154 -14.35 1.15 3.01
N ALA A 155 -13.30 1.08 3.84
CA ALA A 155 -13.14 0.03 4.85
C ALA A 155 -14.33 0.00 5.83
N ILE A 156 -14.69 1.16 6.38
CA ILE A 156 -15.83 1.29 7.32
C ILE A 156 -17.13 0.89 6.63
N MET A 157 -17.34 1.32 5.38
CA MET A 157 -18.53 0.97 4.61
C MET A 157 -18.60 -0.55 4.36
N ALA A 158 -17.48 -1.21 4.06
CA ALA A 158 -17.41 -2.66 3.91
C ALA A 158 -17.81 -3.39 5.21
N ILE A 159 -17.23 -3.00 6.34
CA ILE A 159 -17.52 -3.58 7.66
C ILE A 159 -19.02 -3.44 7.98
N MET A 160 -19.56 -2.23 7.81
CA MET A 160 -20.97 -1.95 8.11
C MET A 160 -21.92 -2.67 7.15
N ALA A 161 -21.60 -2.73 5.86
CA ALA A 161 -22.39 -3.47 4.88
C ALA A 161 -22.45 -4.97 5.23
N PHE A 162 -21.32 -5.57 5.61
CA PHE A 162 -21.26 -6.97 6.03
C PHE A 162 -22.04 -7.23 7.31
N PHE A 163 -22.02 -6.30 8.27
CA PHE A 163 -22.79 -6.39 9.49
C PHE A 163 -24.30 -6.35 9.21
N VAL A 164 -24.75 -5.37 8.41
CA VAL A 164 -26.17 -5.23 8.01
C VAL A 164 -26.64 -6.44 7.22
N ASN A 165 -25.83 -6.91 6.27
CA ASN A 165 -26.14 -8.11 5.48
C ASN A 165 -26.24 -9.37 6.36
N SER A 166 -25.37 -9.50 7.36
CA SER A 166 -25.43 -10.57 8.35
C SER A 166 -26.71 -10.54 9.17
N LEU A 167 -27.13 -9.36 9.63
CA LEU A 167 -28.39 -9.20 10.35
C LEU A 167 -29.58 -9.60 9.48
N PHE A 168 -29.60 -9.16 8.22
CA PHE A 168 -30.67 -9.45 7.28
C PHE A 168 -30.83 -10.97 7.04
N PHE A 169 -29.78 -11.64 6.58
CA PHE A 169 -29.88 -13.06 6.20
C PHE A 169 -30.11 -13.98 7.41
N HIS A 170 -29.48 -13.74 8.56
CA HIS A 170 -29.71 -14.56 9.74
C HIS A 170 -31.09 -14.29 10.37
N SER A 171 -31.60 -13.06 10.32
CA SER A 171 -32.99 -12.76 10.72
C SER A 171 -33.99 -13.47 9.82
N LEU A 172 -33.72 -13.50 8.51
CA LEU A 172 -34.52 -14.26 7.55
C LEU A 172 -34.53 -15.75 7.90
N VAL A 173 -33.36 -16.36 8.15
CA VAL A 173 -33.25 -17.76 8.57
C VAL A 173 -34.01 -18.03 9.87
N ALA A 174 -33.82 -17.20 10.89
CA ALA A 174 -34.51 -17.32 12.17
C ALA A 174 -36.03 -17.24 12.00
N HIS A 175 -36.51 -16.34 11.13
CA HIS A 175 -37.91 -16.20 10.81
C HIS A 175 -38.47 -17.43 10.07
N LEU A 176 -37.74 -17.96 9.08
CA LEU A 176 -38.12 -19.15 8.34
C LEU A 176 -38.19 -20.39 9.26
N PHE A 177 -37.27 -20.53 10.22
CA PHE A 177 -37.31 -21.62 11.21
C PHE A 177 -38.41 -21.49 12.25
N SER A 178 -38.92 -20.27 12.48
CA SER A 178 -40.09 -20.05 13.33
C SER A 178 -41.39 -20.60 12.71
N MET A 179 -41.40 -20.89 11.40
CA MET A 179 -42.56 -21.44 10.70
C MET A 179 -42.43 -22.97 10.56
N PRO A 180 -43.29 -23.78 11.24
CA PRO A 180 -43.15 -25.24 11.26
C PRO A 180 -43.16 -25.90 9.87
N SER A 181 -44.02 -25.40 8.96
CA SER A 181 -44.14 -25.88 7.58
C SER A 181 -42.91 -25.59 6.73
N ILE A 182 -42.29 -24.43 6.93
CA ILE A 182 -41.08 -24.01 6.21
C ILE A 182 -39.86 -24.71 6.78
N ARG A 183 -39.76 -24.86 8.11
CA ARG A 183 -38.71 -25.63 8.77
C ARG A 183 -38.58 -27.04 8.16
N ARG A 184 -39.71 -27.75 7.99
CA ARG A 184 -39.71 -29.08 7.35
C ARG A 184 -39.26 -29.02 5.89
N LYS A 185 -39.71 -28.02 5.12
CA LYS A 185 -39.27 -27.83 3.73
C LYS A 185 -37.79 -27.47 3.62
N LEU A 186 -37.26 -26.61 4.49
CA LEU A 186 -35.84 -26.23 4.51
C LEU A 186 -34.94 -27.43 4.79
N VAL A 187 -35.36 -28.31 5.71
CA VAL A 187 -34.65 -29.57 5.98
C VAL A 187 -34.67 -30.48 4.73
N LEU A 188 -35.83 -30.63 4.08
CA LEU A 188 -35.97 -31.42 2.85
C LEU A 188 -35.18 -30.84 1.66
N TRP A 189 -35.11 -29.51 1.56
CA TRP A 189 -34.42 -28.80 0.48
C TRP A 189 -32.95 -28.54 0.80
N GLY A 190 -32.49 -28.87 2.00
CA GLY A 190 -31.11 -28.68 2.44
C GLY A 190 -30.09 -29.30 1.49
N LYS A 191 -30.44 -30.45 0.87
CA LYS A 191 -29.64 -31.07 -0.19
C LYS A 191 -29.43 -30.13 -1.38
N TYR A 192 -30.49 -29.54 -1.92
CA TYR A 192 -30.40 -28.65 -3.07
C TYR A 192 -29.65 -27.36 -2.74
N ILE A 193 -29.87 -26.80 -1.55
CA ILE A 193 -29.16 -25.60 -1.06
C ILE A 193 -27.66 -25.88 -0.95
N ARG A 194 -27.26 -27.02 -0.38
CA ARG A 194 -25.85 -27.43 -0.30
C ARG A 194 -25.23 -27.70 -1.66
N VAL A 195 -25.95 -28.32 -2.59
CA VAL A 195 -25.46 -28.55 -3.96
C VAL A 195 -25.26 -27.22 -4.69
N PHE A 196 -26.24 -26.32 -4.67
CA PHE A 196 -26.14 -25.01 -5.31
C PHE A 196 -24.99 -24.18 -4.73
N ALA A 197 -24.90 -24.07 -3.40
CA ALA A 197 -23.80 -23.37 -2.75
C ALA A 197 -22.44 -24.04 -3.03
N GLY A 198 -22.41 -25.37 -3.10
CA GLY A 198 -21.22 -26.14 -3.49
C GLY A 198 -20.74 -25.76 -4.90
N LEU A 199 -21.65 -25.74 -5.87
CA LEU A 199 -21.34 -25.32 -7.25
C LEU A 199 -20.85 -23.87 -7.33
N VAL A 200 -21.52 -22.94 -6.63
CA VAL A 200 -21.12 -21.53 -6.61
C VAL A 200 -19.73 -21.35 -5.97
N PHE A 201 -19.47 -21.95 -4.81
CA PHE A 201 -18.16 -21.85 -4.16
C PHE A 201 -17.04 -22.50 -4.98
N SER A 202 -17.31 -23.63 -5.62
CA SER A 202 -16.36 -24.25 -6.55
C SER A 202 -16.12 -23.36 -7.77
N ALA A 203 -17.16 -22.78 -8.36
CA ALA A 203 -17.02 -21.88 -9.51
C ALA A 203 -16.22 -20.61 -9.15
N PHE A 204 -16.50 -19.99 -8.00
CA PHE A 204 -15.73 -18.84 -7.51
C PHE A 204 -14.28 -19.22 -7.17
N GLY A 205 -14.07 -20.34 -6.46
CA GLY A 205 -12.72 -20.82 -6.16
C GLY A 205 -11.90 -21.09 -7.42
N ILE A 206 -12.50 -21.71 -8.45
CA ILE A 206 -11.87 -21.92 -9.77
C ILE A 206 -11.62 -20.60 -10.47
N ALA A 207 -12.61 -19.70 -10.55
CA ALA A 207 -12.47 -18.42 -11.23
C ALA A 207 -11.35 -17.59 -10.60
N ILE A 208 -11.27 -17.54 -9.27
CA ILE A 208 -10.22 -16.84 -8.52
C ILE A 208 -8.86 -17.53 -8.72
N ALA A 209 -8.79 -18.86 -8.65
CA ALA A 209 -7.55 -19.58 -8.93
C ALA A 209 -7.06 -19.33 -10.36
N VAL A 210 -7.96 -19.34 -11.35
CA VAL A 210 -7.66 -19.03 -12.76
C VAL A 210 -7.23 -17.57 -12.91
N LEU A 211 -7.93 -16.61 -12.32
CA LEU A 211 -7.56 -15.19 -12.37
C LEU A 211 -6.23 -14.91 -11.66
N THR A 212 -5.97 -15.55 -10.53
CA THR A 212 -4.71 -15.44 -9.77
C THR A 212 -3.57 -16.11 -10.52
N CYS A 213 -3.80 -17.30 -11.10
CA CYS A 213 -2.85 -17.97 -11.99
C CYS A 213 -2.67 -17.23 -13.32
N TYR A 214 -3.66 -16.46 -13.78
CA TYR A 214 -3.55 -15.58 -14.94
C TYR A 214 -2.83 -14.28 -14.58
N ALA A 215 -2.88 -13.82 -13.33
CA ALA A 215 -2.08 -12.69 -12.85
C ALA A 215 -0.61 -13.11 -12.62
N LEU A 216 -0.38 -14.29 -12.03
CA LEU A 216 0.91 -14.96 -11.97
C LEU A 216 1.41 -15.30 -13.37
N GLY A 217 0.48 -15.71 -14.23
CA GLY A 217 0.60 -15.88 -15.67
C GLY A 217 1.08 -14.57 -16.25
N ALA A 218 0.34 -13.48 -16.27
CA ALA A 218 0.75 -12.16 -16.77
C ALA A 218 2.10 -11.66 -16.21
N GLN A 219 2.52 -12.08 -15.01
CA GLN A 219 3.86 -11.80 -14.48
C GLN A 219 4.95 -12.79 -14.98
N ALA A 220 4.65 -14.06 -15.19
CA ALA A 220 5.55 -15.10 -15.75
C ALA A 220 5.50 -15.23 -17.29
N THR A 221 4.41 -14.77 -17.89
CA THR A 221 4.13 -14.40 -19.27
C THR A 221 4.22 -12.88 -19.40
N THR A 222 5.20 -12.27 -18.72
CA THR A 222 6.24 -11.66 -19.53
C THR A 222 7.09 -12.79 -20.12
N THR A 223 6.58 -13.64 -21.04
CA THR A 223 6.71 -13.32 -22.45
C THR A 223 7.17 -11.87 -22.55
N THR A 224 8.46 -11.58 -22.59
CA THR A 224 9.26 -12.07 -23.72
C THR A 224 8.34 -12.39 -24.90
N SER A 225 7.41 -11.44 -25.19
CA SER A 225 7.23 -11.05 -26.57
C SER A 225 8.65 -10.94 -27.05
N ASP A 226 8.90 -11.59 -28.17
CA ASP A 226 10.08 -11.41 -28.98
C ASP A 226 10.27 -9.88 -29.12
N ARG A 227 10.88 -9.26 -28.10
CA ARG A 227 11.33 -7.88 -28.09
C ARG A 227 12.41 -8.07 -29.10
N GLY A 228 12.10 -7.72 -30.35
CA GLY A 228 13.11 -7.64 -31.39
C GLY A 228 14.31 -7.04 -30.68
N ASN A 229 15.43 -7.75 -30.73
CA ASN A 229 16.62 -7.63 -29.87
C ASN A 229 17.30 -6.24 -29.93
N ASN A 230 16.57 -5.25 -30.45
CA ASN A 230 16.88 -3.87 -30.66
C ASN A 230 16.46 -3.08 -29.43
N ALA A 231 17.38 -2.23 -28.98
CA ALA A 231 17.09 -1.22 -27.97
C ALA A 231 15.90 -0.33 -28.40
N PRO A 232 15.06 0.12 -27.46
CA PRO A 232 14.02 1.12 -27.78
C PRO A 232 14.69 2.36 -28.36
N GLN A 233 14.09 2.96 -29.37
CA GLN A 233 14.63 4.10 -30.12
C GLN A 233 13.82 5.39 -29.89
N ARG A 234 12.56 5.27 -29.44
CA ARG A 234 11.61 6.38 -29.28
C ARG A 234 11.04 6.35 -27.87
N VAL A 235 11.87 6.75 -26.92
CA VAL A 235 11.53 6.71 -25.49
C VAL A 235 10.87 8.01 -25.07
N VAL A 236 9.77 7.93 -24.33
CA VAL A 236 9.13 9.09 -23.68
C VAL A 236 9.13 8.87 -22.17
N SER A 237 9.69 9.82 -21.41
CA SER A 237 9.58 9.83 -19.95
C SER A 237 8.54 10.86 -19.52
N MET A 238 7.69 10.49 -18.55
CA MET A 238 6.56 11.32 -18.10
C MET A 238 6.60 11.65 -16.60
N ASN A 239 7.75 11.47 -15.94
CA ASN A 239 7.91 11.71 -14.51
C ASN A 239 9.31 12.27 -14.22
N LEU A 240 9.38 13.30 -13.36
CA LEU A 240 10.62 14.02 -13.05
C LEU A 240 11.83 13.13 -12.72
N CYS A 241 11.64 12.09 -11.90
CA CYS A 241 12.76 11.26 -11.47
C CYS A 241 13.23 10.32 -12.58
N THR A 242 12.29 9.82 -13.38
CA THR A 242 12.63 9.03 -14.57
C THR A 242 13.17 9.90 -15.70
N ASP A 243 12.75 11.16 -15.81
CA ASP A 243 13.29 12.12 -16.79
C ASP A 243 14.78 12.29 -16.58
N GLN A 244 15.20 12.53 -15.33
CA GLN A 244 16.61 12.74 -14.99
C GLN A 244 17.44 11.48 -15.21
N LEU A 245 16.93 10.30 -14.83
CA LEU A 245 17.62 9.03 -15.10
C LEU A 245 17.72 8.73 -16.60
N ALA A 246 16.65 8.97 -17.36
CA ALA A 246 16.64 8.75 -18.79
C ALA A 246 17.60 9.71 -19.50
N MET A 247 17.63 11.00 -19.13
CA MET A 247 18.57 11.98 -19.68
C MET A 247 20.03 11.64 -19.38
N LEU A 248 20.33 10.96 -18.27
CA LEU A 248 21.68 10.52 -17.93
C LEU A 248 22.15 9.32 -18.76
N LEU A 249 21.24 8.39 -19.11
CA LEU A 249 21.61 7.06 -19.60
C LEU A 249 21.24 6.81 -21.07
N ALA A 250 20.24 7.50 -21.59
CA ALA A 250 19.78 7.32 -22.96
C ALA A 250 20.89 7.64 -23.97
N ALA A 251 20.97 6.85 -25.03
CA ALA A 251 21.83 7.16 -26.17
C ALA A 251 21.33 8.45 -26.88
N PRO A 252 22.21 9.19 -27.58
CA PRO A 252 21.78 10.35 -28.36
C PRO A 252 20.63 10.00 -29.31
N GLY A 253 19.52 10.74 -29.22
CA GLY A 253 18.32 10.53 -30.04
C GLY A 253 17.38 9.41 -29.55
N GLN A 254 17.74 8.67 -28.50
CA GLN A 254 16.90 7.60 -27.94
C GLN A 254 15.74 8.14 -27.10
N LEU A 255 15.98 9.20 -26.33
CA LEU A 255 14.97 9.91 -25.54
C LEU A 255 14.37 11.03 -26.36
N LEU A 256 13.05 10.97 -26.60
CA LEU A 256 12.30 11.94 -27.39
C LEU A 256 11.75 13.06 -26.51
N SER A 257 11.15 12.70 -25.38
CA SER A 257 10.42 13.64 -24.53
C SER A 257 10.60 13.37 -23.04
N VAL A 258 10.55 14.45 -22.26
CA VAL A 258 10.55 14.47 -20.78
C VAL A 258 9.34 15.24 -20.25
N SER A 259 8.98 14.99 -18.99
CA SER A 259 7.86 15.71 -18.37
C SER A 259 8.15 17.21 -18.23
N TYR A 260 7.09 18.02 -18.23
CA TYR A 260 7.17 19.47 -17.99
C TYR A 260 7.84 19.84 -16.66
N ILE A 261 7.82 18.93 -15.68
CA ILE A 261 8.43 19.13 -14.36
C ILE A 261 9.96 19.18 -14.46
N ALA A 262 10.56 18.53 -15.47
CA ALA A 262 12.01 18.57 -15.70
C ALA A 262 12.55 19.99 -15.97
N LEU A 263 11.69 20.94 -16.34
CA LEU A 263 12.02 22.35 -16.53
C LEU A 263 11.91 23.20 -15.26
N ASP A 264 11.46 22.66 -14.13
CA ASP A 264 11.39 23.38 -12.86
C ASP A 264 12.75 23.38 -12.13
N PRO A 265 13.45 24.52 -12.00
CA PRO A 265 14.75 24.60 -11.33
C PRO A 265 14.73 24.31 -9.83
N ARG A 266 13.54 24.18 -9.24
CA ARG A 266 13.39 23.83 -7.83
C ARG A 266 13.38 22.33 -7.59
N SER A 267 12.90 21.56 -8.57
CA SER A 267 12.74 20.11 -8.44
C SER A 267 13.71 19.34 -9.33
N SER A 268 14.13 19.91 -10.46
CA SER A 268 15.00 19.27 -11.44
C SER A 268 16.46 19.73 -11.31
N ALA A 269 17.38 18.77 -11.18
CA ALA A 269 18.81 19.02 -11.22
C ALA A 269 19.36 19.19 -12.65
N MET A 270 18.50 18.98 -13.66
CA MET A 270 18.87 18.87 -15.08
C MET A 270 18.06 19.79 -16.00
N VAL A 271 17.65 20.98 -15.51
CA VAL A 271 16.82 21.92 -16.29
C VAL A 271 17.43 22.25 -17.65
N GLU A 272 18.73 22.52 -17.70
CA GLU A 272 19.39 22.91 -18.95
C GLU A 272 19.46 21.74 -19.95
N GLN A 273 19.61 20.51 -19.48
CA GLN A 273 19.54 19.31 -20.30
C GLN A 273 18.11 19.05 -20.78
N ALA A 274 17.11 19.27 -19.92
CA ALA A 274 15.69 19.07 -20.25
C ALA A 274 15.22 19.97 -21.41
N ARG A 275 15.82 21.16 -21.58
CA ARG A 275 15.53 22.07 -22.71
C ARG A 275 15.83 21.48 -24.10
N ALA A 276 16.63 20.41 -24.17
CA ALA A 276 16.98 19.75 -25.42
C ALA A 276 15.93 18.75 -25.90
N TYR A 277 14.88 18.48 -25.11
CA TYR A 277 13.86 17.46 -25.38
C TYR A 277 12.47 18.07 -25.56
N ASP A 278 11.59 17.34 -26.24
CA ASP A 278 10.17 17.69 -26.31
C ASP A 278 9.54 17.55 -24.92
N ILE A 279 8.55 18.40 -24.62
CA ILE A 279 7.91 18.41 -23.31
C ILE A 279 6.54 17.76 -23.38
N ASN A 280 6.24 16.89 -22.41
CA ASN A 280 4.92 16.30 -22.21
C ASN A 280 4.34 16.56 -20.81
N HIS A 281 3.03 16.38 -20.67
CA HIS A 281 2.26 16.59 -19.45
C HIS A 281 1.73 15.27 -18.86
N GLY A 282 2.22 14.12 -19.32
CA GLY A 282 1.75 12.82 -18.86
C GLY A 282 0.33 12.47 -19.32
N LEU A 283 -0.16 13.08 -20.41
CA LEU A 283 -1.45 12.74 -21.00
C LEU A 283 -1.30 11.60 -22.01
N ALA A 284 -2.23 10.64 -21.98
CA ALA A 284 -2.14 9.45 -22.83
C ALA A 284 -2.23 9.81 -24.32
N GLU A 285 -3.11 10.74 -24.69
CA GLU A 285 -3.29 11.19 -26.08
C GLU A 285 -2.06 11.93 -26.61
N GLU A 286 -1.47 12.79 -25.77
CA GLU A 286 -0.25 13.53 -26.08
C GLU A 286 0.92 12.57 -26.35
N ILE A 287 1.13 11.62 -25.44
CA ILE A 287 2.21 10.64 -25.53
C ILE A 287 1.98 9.64 -26.66
N TYR A 288 0.75 9.20 -26.90
CA TYR A 288 0.42 8.28 -28.00
C TYR A 288 0.75 8.90 -29.37
N LEU A 289 0.48 10.18 -29.55
CA LEU A 289 0.77 10.91 -30.80
C LEU A 289 2.27 11.05 -31.08
N MET A 290 3.12 10.95 -30.06
CA MET A 290 4.58 10.93 -30.21
C MET A 290 5.10 9.62 -30.81
N GLN A 291 4.24 8.59 -30.95
CA GLN A 291 4.59 7.26 -31.43
C GLN A 291 5.80 6.64 -30.70
N PRO A 292 5.77 6.54 -29.36
CA PRO A 292 6.85 5.94 -28.60
C PRO A 292 6.87 4.41 -28.79
N ASP A 293 8.07 3.83 -28.75
CA ASP A 293 8.24 2.38 -28.63
C ASP A 293 8.46 1.93 -27.17
N LEU A 294 8.67 2.90 -26.27
CA LEU A 294 8.72 2.71 -24.83
C LEU A 294 8.30 4.00 -24.11
N VAL A 295 7.49 3.85 -23.08
CA VAL A 295 7.16 4.93 -22.14
C VAL A 295 7.70 4.60 -20.76
N ILE A 296 8.30 5.58 -20.10
CA ILE A 296 8.84 5.45 -18.75
C ILE A 296 8.04 6.33 -17.80
N ALA A 297 7.45 5.69 -16.79
CA ALA A 297 6.59 6.34 -15.79
C ALA A 297 7.12 6.08 -14.36
N GLY A 298 6.78 6.95 -13.43
CA GLY A 298 6.93 6.69 -11.99
C GLY A 298 5.67 6.05 -11.40
N SER A 299 5.76 5.37 -10.26
CA SER A 299 4.60 4.77 -9.57
C SER A 299 3.56 5.79 -9.08
N PHE A 300 3.94 7.07 -8.98
CA PHE A 300 3.02 8.19 -8.73
C PHE A 300 2.40 8.81 -10.00
N SER A 301 2.73 8.31 -11.18
CA SER A 301 2.11 8.78 -12.43
C SER A 301 0.64 8.35 -12.47
N THR A 302 -0.19 9.06 -13.23
CA THR A 302 -1.63 8.76 -13.28
C THR A 302 -1.89 7.36 -13.80
N ARG A 303 -2.42 6.47 -12.95
CA ARG A 303 -2.71 5.08 -13.31
C ARG A 303 -3.62 4.95 -14.54
N ALA A 304 -4.60 5.84 -14.68
CA ALA A 304 -5.47 5.87 -15.86
C ALA A 304 -4.69 6.14 -17.16
N THR A 305 -3.63 6.96 -17.13
CA THR A 305 -2.74 7.19 -18.28
C THR A 305 -1.96 5.93 -18.60
N VAL A 306 -1.34 5.31 -17.59
CA VAL A 306 -0.54 4.08 -17.76
C VAL A 306 -1.40 2.97 -18.35
N ASP A 307 -2.56 2.69 -17.75
CA ASP A 307 -3.50 1.67 -18.21
C ASP A 307 -3.97 1.94 -19.66
N MET A 308 -4.16 3.19 -20.04
CA MET A 308 -4.56 3.56 -21.41
C MET A 308 -3.43 3.29 -22.41
N LEU A 309 -2.20 3.69 -22.10
CA LEU A 309 -1.03 3.47 -22.96
C LEU A 309 -0.77 1.98 -23.18
N GLU A 310 -0.86 1.17 -22.12
CA GLU A 310 -0.73 -0.28 -22.22
C GLU A 310 -1.83 -0.90 -23.10
N ARG A 311 -3.08 -0.44 -22.97
CA ARG A 311 -4.20 -0.89 -23.83
C ARG A 311 -4.02 -0.51 -25.30
N LEU A 312 -3.34 0.60 -25.55
CA LEU A 312 -2.97 1.05 -26.90
C LEU A 312 -1.75 0.29 -27.46
N GLY A 313 -1.22 -0.69 -26.72
CA GLY A 313 -0.12 -1.55 -27.14
C GLY A 313 1.26 -0.92 -26.96
N ILE A 314 1.37 0.19 -26.23
CA ILE A 314 2.65 0.85 -25.93
C ILE A 314 3.24 0.23 -24.66
N PRO A 315 4.48 -0.29 -24.70
CA PRO A 315 5.16 -0.76 -23.49
C PRO A 315 5.40 0.37 -22.49
N VAL A 316 5.04 0.15 -21.23
CA VAL A 316 5.29 1.11 -20.13
C VAL A 316 6.19 0.46 -19.08
N ALA A 317 7.31 1.12 -18.76
CA ALA A 317 8.19 0.76 -17.65
C ALA A 317 7.91 1.68 -16.46
N VAL A 318 7.47 1.09 -15.33
CA VAL A 318 7.14 1.84 -14.11
C VAL A 318 8.29 1.75 -13.11
N PHE A 319 8.66 2.90 -12.54
CA PHE A 319 9.75 3.05 -11.57
C PHE A 319 9.20 3.47 -10.21
N ASP A 320 9.65 2.80 -9.16
CA ASP A 320 9.39 3.24 -7.79
C ASP A 320 10.30 4.42 -7.41
N PRO A 321 9.86 5.30 -6.51
CA PRO A 321 10.73 6.30 -5.91
C PRO A 321 11.87 5.63 -5.13
N ALA A 322 13.01 6.33 -5.04
CA ALA A 322 14.11 5.92 -4.18
C ALA A 322 13.88 6.43 -2.75
N TYR A 323 13.98 5.53 -1.77
CA TYR A 323 13.98 5.88 -0.34
C TYR A 323 15.34 5.70 0.31
N SER A 324 16.29 5.11 -0.40
CA SER A 324 17.66 4.87 0.05
C SER A 324 18.69 5.08 -1.06
N LEU A 325 19.96 5.20 -0.67
CA LEU A 325 21.07 5.22 -1.64
C LEU A 325 21.21 3.89 -2.40
N GLU A 326 20.72 2.80 -1.84
CA GLU A 326 20.66 1.51 -2.54
C GLU A 326 19.57 1.50 -3.60
N ASP A 327 18.42 2.13 -3.32
CA ASP A 327 17.38 2.31 -4.34
C ASP A 327 17.89 3.17 -5.50
N VAL A 328 18.74 4.18 -5.23
CA VAL A 328 19.40 4.97 -6.29
C VAL A 328 20.19 4.05 -7.23
N ARG A 329 21.01 3.13 -6.68
CA ARG A 329 21.73 2.14 -7.50
C ARG A 329 20.77 1.27 -8.29
N ALA A 330 19.74 0.73 -7.62
CA ALA A 330 18.74 -0.11 -8.26
C ALA A 330 18.00 0.60 -9.40
N ARG A 331 17.68 1.89 -9.26
CA ARG A 331 17.01 2.68 -10.31
C ARG A 331 17.94 2.98 -11.49
N ILE A 332 19.23 3.22 -11.25
CA ILE A 332 20.23 3.38 -12.32
C ILE A 332 20.35 2.08 -13.11
N THR A 333 20.48 0.93 -12.42
CA THR A 333 20.53 -0.39 -13.06
C THR A 333 19.27 -0.67 -13.88
N GLN A 334 18.08 -0.49 -13.29
CA GLN A 334 16.81 -0.71 -13.97
C GLN A 334 16.67 0.19 -15.21
N MET A 335 17.08 1.46 -15.13
CA MET A 335 17.05 2.37 -16.28
C MET A 335 18.00 1.89 -17.38
N GLY A 336 19.19 1.43 -17.01
CA GLY A 336 20.13 0.79 -17.94
C GLY A 336 19.52 -0.42 -18.65
N GLU A 337 18.82 -1.30 -17.94
CA GLU A 337 18.16 -2.45 -18.52
C GLU A 337 17.02 -2.07 -19.47
N VAL A 338 16.17 -1.13 -19.04
CA VAL A 338 15.01 -0.65 -19.80
C VAL A 338 15.42 0.05 -21.10
N LEU A 339 16.51 0.82 -21.06
CA LEU A 339 17.04 1.52 -22.24
C LEU A 339 18.00 0.67 -23.08
N HIS A 340 18.38 -0.54 -22.62
CA HIS A 340 19.46 -1.35 -23.18
C HIS A 340 20.81 -0.59 -23.21
N ARG A 341 21.14 0.05 -22.08
CA ARG A 341 22.30 0.89 -21.81
C ARG A 341 23.04 0.43 -20.55
N GLN A 342 23.18 -0.88 -20.36
CA GLN A 342 23.79 -1.50 -19.18
C GLN A 342 25.23 -0.99 -18.95
N ASP A 343 26.04 -0.84 -19.99
CA ASP A 343 27.41 -0.33 -19.87
C ASP A 343 27.44 1.14 -19.37
N ALA A 344 26.51 1.97 -19.84
CA ALA A 344 26.40 3.36 -19.40
C ALA A 344 25.88 3.45 -17.95
N ALA A 345 24.95 2.57 -17.58
CA ALA A 345 24.48 2.44 -16.21
C ALA A 345 25.62 1.99 -15.28
N GLN A 346 26.42 1.01 -15.68
CA GLN A 346 27.57 0.56 -14.91
C GLN A 346 28.61 1.68 -14.72
N ALA A 347 28.97 2.41 -15.78
CA ALA A 347 29.88 3.55 -15.67
C ALA A 347 29.34 4.66 -14.74
N THR A 348 28.02 4.87 -14.75
CA THR A 348 27.34 5.81 -13.86
C THR A 348 27.38 5.33 -12.40
N LEU A 349 27.17 4.04 -12.17
CA LEU A 349 27.28 3.41 -10.84
C LEU A 349 28.71 3.49 -10.31
N ASP A 350 29.71 3.17 -11.12
CA ASP A 350 31.12 3.24 -10.71
C ASP A 350 31.50 4.67 -10.28
N THR A 351 31.03 5.67 -11.03
CA THR A 351 31.22 7.09 -10.69
C THR A 351 30.49 7.45 -9.41
N PHE A 352 29.25 6.98 -9.25
CA PHE A 352 28.43 7.22 -8.07
C PHE A 352 29.05 6.63 -6.81
N ASP A 353 29.49 5.36 -6.87
CA ASP A 353 30.08 4.65 -5.76
C ASP A 353 31.44 5.24 -5.36
N ALA A 354 32.28 5.58 -6.34
CA ALA A 354 33.54 6.27 -6.08
C ALA A 354 33.31 7.66 -5.45
N GLY A 355 32.28 8.38 -5.88
CA GLY A 355 31.88 9.66 -5.30
C GLY A 355 31.36 9.52 -3.88
N LEU A 356 30.46 8.57 -3.65
CA LEU A 356 29.87 8.30 -2.34
C LEU A 356 30.95 7.87 -1.33
N ALA A 357 31.84 6.96 -1.72
CA ALA A 357 32.93 6.49 -0.86
C ALA A 357 33.88 7.62 -0.44
N LYS A 358 34.12 8.62 -1.30
CA LYS A 358 34.93 9.81 -0.96
C LYS A 358 34.22 10.73 0.05
N LEU A 359 32.90 10.79 -0.01
CA LEU A 359 32.09 11.66 0.86
C LEU A 359 31.77 11.01 2.21
N GLN A 360 31.67 9.68 2.23
CA GLN A 360 31.50 8.88 3.44
C GLN A 360 32.85 8.71 4.17
N ALA A 361 33.26 9.77 4.86
CA ALA A 361 34.40 9.68 5.78
C ALA A 361 33.98 9.02 7.11
N GLU A 362 34.93 8.38 7.80
CA GLU A 362 34.77 8.07 9.22
C GLU A 362 34.66 9.38 10.00
N VAL A 363 33.56 9.54 10.74
CA VAL A 363 33.22 10.78 11.43
C VAL A 363 33.13 10.45 12.91
N GLU A 364 34.08 10.97 13.67
CA GLU A 364 34.19 10.74 15.12
C GLU A 364 32.98 11.30 15.88
N HIS A 365 32.45 12.45 15.45
CA HIS A 365 31.28 13.08 16.03
C HIS A 365 30.26 13.49 14.97
N ARG A 366 29.04 12.93 15.06
CA ARG A 366 27.93 13.24 14.16
C ARG A 366 27.01 14.27 14.83
N PRO A 367 27.00 15.54 14.39
CA PRO A 367 26.10 16.53 14.95
C PRO A 367 24.64 16.20 14.63
N ARG A 368 23.74 16.61 15.51
CA ARG A 368 22.30 16.35 15.41
C ARG A 368 21.67 17.35 14.46
N ALA A 369 21.07 16.88 13.38
CA ALA A 369 20.41 17.73 12.39
C ALA A 369 18.94 17.35 12.23
N VAL A 370 18.11 18.32 11.91
CA VAL A 370 16.71 18.12 11.58
C VAL A 370 16.38 18.75 10.24
N LEU A 371 15.64 18.03 9.41
CA LEU A 371 15.03 18.55 8.19
C LEU A 371 13.70 19.21 8.57
N TYR A 372 13.52 20.49 8.27
CA TYR A 372 12.30 21.23 8.63
C TYR A 372 11.82 22.09 7.47
N HIS A 373 10.61 21.80 6.98
CA HIS A 373 10.02 22.37 5.77
C HIS A 373 8.65 22.99 6.04
N ALA A 374 8.01 23.48 4.98
CA ALA A 374 6.66 24.03 5.03
C ALA A 374 5.68 23.09 5.77
N ASN A 375 4.74 23.68 6.50
CA ASN A 375 3.82 23.02 7.44
C ASN A 375 4.53 22.21 8.54
N GLY A 376 5.79 22.50 8.86
CA GLY A 376 6.55 21.77 9.86
C GLY A 376 6.87 20.34 9.44
N TYR A 377 6.91 20.08 8.13
CA TYR A 377 7.20 18.75 7.61
C TYR A 377 8.67 18.39 7.81
N THR A 378 8.93 17.16 8.25
CA THR A 378 10.26 16.58 8.47
C THR A 378 10.40 15.25 7.73
N GLN A 379 11.62 14.75 7.62
CA GLN A 379 11.92 13.47 6.99
C GLN A 379 12.90 12.66 7.85
N GLY A 380 12.46 11.47 8.27
CA GLY A 380 13.24 10.50 9.06
C GLY A 380 14.17 9.61 8.23
N ASP A 381 14.74 8.59 8.84
CA ASP A 381 15.80 7.77 8.24
C ASP A 381 15.28 6.82 7.14
N ASN A 382 13.98 6.53 7.10
CA ASN A 382 13.33 5.76 6.02
C ASN A 382 12.97 6.63 4.81
N THR A 383 13.72 7.70 4.56
CA THR A 383 13.54 8.59 3.42
C THR A 383 14.87 8.85 2.73
N LEU A 384 14.83 9.21 1.45
CA LEU A 384 16.05 9.54 0.71
C LEU A 384 16.78 10.74 1.34
N ALA A 385 16.05 11.76 1.78
CA ALA A 385 16.64 12.92 2.43
C ALA A 385 17.31 12.55 3.77
N GLY A 386 16.70 11.66 4.56
CA GLY A 386 17.32 11.11 5.77
C GLY A 386 18.59 10.31 5.46
N GLN A 387 18.56 9.47 4.44
CA GLN A 387 19.75 8.70 4.01
C GLN A 387 20.89 9.59 3.51
N ILE A 388 20.56 10.69 2.81
CA ILE A 388 21.52 11.73 2.41
C ILE A 388 22.12 12.42 3.63
N LEU A 389 21.30 12.74 4.63
CA LEU A 389 21.74 13.36 5.89
C LEU A 389 22.73 12.47 6.65
N ILE A 390 22.43 11.18 6.76
CA ILE A 390 23.29 10.18 7.40
C ILE A 390 24.58 9.99 6.60
N ALA A 391 24.51 9.93 5.27
CA ALA A 391 25.69 9.79 4.41
C ALA A 391 26.60 11.02 4.48
N ALA A 392 26.03 12.21 4.69
CA ALA A 392 26.79 13.42 4.99
C ALA A 392 27.37 13.43 6.42
N GLY A 393 27.06 12.42 7.23
CA GLY A 393 27.54 12.12 8.58
C GLY A 393 27.01 13.04 9.66
N PHE A 394 25.71 13.30 9.60
CA PHE A 394 24.90 13.82 10.72
C PHE A 394 24.15 12.66 11.41
N SER A 395 23.58 12.92 12.58
CA SER A 395 22.46 12.12 13.11
C SER A 395 21.15 12.85 12.86
N ASN A 396 20.07 12.10 12.63
CA ASN A 396 18.77 12.68 12.35
C ASN A 396 17.96 12.84 13.65
N ALA A 397 17.81 14.08 14.08
CA ALA A 397 17.12 14.39 15.34
C ALA A 397 15.60 14.14 15.27
N ALA A 398 15.03 14.03 14.06
CA ALA A 398 13.64 13.63 13.84
C ALA A 398 13.43 12.14 14.18
N GLU A 399 14.34 11.27 13.74
CA GLU A 399 14.33 9.83 14.06
C GLU A 399 14.39 9.59 15.56
N GLU A 400 15.30 10.28 16.26
CA GLU A 400 15.45 10.24 17.73
C GLU A 400 14.14 10.60 18.46
N SER A 401 13.30 11.41 17.82
CA SER A 401 12.01 11.88 18.34
C SER A 401 10.83 11.01 17.89
N GLY A 402 11.08 9.87 17.22
CA GLY A 402 10.08 8.90 16.78
C GLY A 402 9.51 9.14 15.38
N PHE A 403 10.13 10.01 14.56
CA PHE A 403 9.67 10.35 13.22
C PHE A 403 10.54 9.70 12.15
N ALA A 404 10.30 8.41 11.88
CA ALA A 404 11.16 7.63 11.00
C ALA A 404 10.91 7.77 9.49
N ALA A 405 9.75 8.34 9.11
CA ALA A 405 9.38 8.60 7.72
C ALA A 405 9.06 10.09 7.54
N GLY A 406 8.59 10.47 6.35
CA GLY A 406 8.10 11.83 6.10
C GLY A 406 6.84 12.12 6.93
N SER A 407 6.89 13.10 7.83
CA SER A 407 5.79 13.40 8.77
C SER A 407 5.78 14.87 9.22
N HIS A 408 4.71 15.29 9.90
CA HIS A 408 4.61 16.60 10.53
C HIS A 408 5.31 16.59 11.90
N LEU A 409 6.35 17.41 12.06
CA LEU A 409 7.05 17.63 13.32
C LEU A 409 6.50 18.89 14.02
N PRO A 410 5.78 18.75 15.15
CA PRO A 410 5.29 19.90 15.90
C PRO A 410 6.44 20.79 16.37
N LEU A 411 6.19 22.09 16.43
CA LEU A 411 7.21 23.08 16.78
C LEU A 411 7.74 22.88 18.21
N GLU A 412 6.88 22.46 19.13
CA GLU A 412 7.24 22.16 20.51
C GLU A 412 8.23 20.99 20.56
N ILE A 413 8.02 19.97 19.73
CA ILE A 413 8.95 18.85 19.63
C ILE A 413 10.28 19.32 19.04
N LEU A 414 10.24 20.07 17.94
CA LEU A 414 11.45 20.68 17.36
C LEU A 414 12.26 21.48 18.40
N ALA A 415 11.59 22.25 19.25
CA ALA A 415 12.23 23.03 20.32
C ALA A 415 12.86 22.14 21.39
N MET A 416 12.17 21.07 21.78
CA MET A 416 12.64 20.11 22.79
C MET A 416 13.76 19.20 22.28
N THR A 417 13.76 18.89 20.98
CA THR A 417 14.82 18.10 20.33
C THR A 417 16.17 18.82 20.38
N ASP A 418 16.19 20.15 20.40
CA ASP A 418 17.40 21.02 20.43
C ASP A 418 18.52 20.53 19.49
N PRO A 419 18.29 20.54 18.16
CA PRO A 419 19.27 20.06 17.20
C PRO A 419 20.45 21.04 17.06
N ASP A 420 21.62 20.51 16.67
CA ASP A 420 22.79 21.29 16.31
C ASP A 420 22.66 21.98 14.96
N PHE A 421 21.78 21.48 14.09
CA PHE A 421 21.47 22.02 12.76
C PHE A 421 19.98 21.97 12.45
N VAL A 422 19.46 23.06 11.89
CA VAL A 422 18.13 23.08 11.25
C VAL A 422 18.34 23.29 9.77
N ILE A 423 18.04 22.25 8.99
CA ILE A 423 18.19 22.23 7.54
C ILE A 423 16.83 22.53 6.93
N THR A 424 16.77 23.55 6.09
CA THR A 424 15.51 24.08 5.55
C THR A 424 15.55 24.12 4.03
N ALA A 425 14.40 23.90 3.41
CA ALA A 425 14.20 24.12 1.97
C ALA A 425 14.27 25.61 1.61
N ARG A 426 14.37 25.91 0.31
CA ARG A 426 14.24 27.28 -0.18
C ARG A 426 12.76 27.70 -0.12
N PRO A 427 12.45 28.90 0.40
CA PRO A 427 11.10 29.41 0.40
C PRO A 427 10.49 29.45 -1.01
N TYR A 428 9.20 29.14 -1.12
CA TYR A 428 8.44 29.30 -2.35
C TYR A 428 8.25 30.79 -2.68
N PRO A 429 8.32 31.20 -3.95
CA PRO A 429 7.95 32.56 -4.32
C PRO A 429 6.46 32.77 -4.05
N GLY A 430 6.11 33.75 -3.22
CA GLY A 430 4.75 34.07 -2.81
C GLY A 430 4.60 34.19 -1.30
N ALA A 431 3.36 34.28 -0.82
CA ALA A 431 3.02 34.30 0.60
C ALA A 431 2.15 33.07 0.91
N SER A 432 2.78 31.89 0.97
CA SER A 432 2.10 30.67 1.38
C SER A 432 2.02 30.62 2.89
N ARG A 433 0.81 30.47 3.45
CA ARG A 433 0.63 30.23 4.89
C ARG A 433 1.31 28.95 5.37
N ALA A 434 1.60 28.02 4.46
CA ALA A 434 2.34 26.82 4.80
C ALA A 434 3.78 27.13 5.27
N GLU A 435 4.35 28.26 4.85
CA GLU A 435 5.73 28.63 5.20
C GLU A 435 5.80 29.49 6.47
N GLU A 436 4.66 29.94 7.01
CA GLU A 436 4.59 30.83 8.18
C GLU A 436 5.28 30.23 9.42
N VAL A 437 5.31 28.90 9.53
CA VAL A 437 6.03 28.18 10.59
C VAL A 437 7.55 28.40 10.56
N MET A 438 8.12 28.66 9.38
CA MET A 438 9.54 28.90 9.19
C MET A 438 9.98 30.27 9.73
N ASP A 439 9.03 31.21 9.81
CA ASP A 439 9.20 32.56 10.36
C ASP A 439 8.91 32.62 11.87
N HIS A 440 8.57 31.47 12.48
CA HIS A 440 8.27 31.41 13.89
C HIS A 440 9.52 31.76 14.74
N PRO A 441 9.39 32.56 15.83
CA PRO A 441 10.53 32.97 16.67
C PRO A 441 11.41 31.82 17.17
N VAL A 442 10.82 30.67 17.46
CA VAL A 442 11.54 29.45 17.86
C VAL A 442 12.43 28.92 16.74
N VAL A 443 11.93 28.83 15.51
CA VAL A 443 12.71 28.37 14.35
C VAL A 443 13.84 29.37 14.06
N HIS A 444 13.56 30.67 14.14
CA HIS A 444 14.60 31.69 14.04
C HIS A 444 15.66 31.61 15.14
N ALA A 445 15.26 31.36 16.39
CA ALA A 445 16.19 31.21 17.50
C ALA A 445 17.10 30.00 17.30
N LEU A 446 16.54 28.86 16.87
CA LEU A 446 17.32 27.66 16.53
C LEU A 446 18.27 27.95 15.35
N ARG A 447 17.79 28.58 14.27
CA ARG A 447 18.62 28.94 13.10
C ARG A 447 19.73 29.96 13.40
N LYS A 448 19.53 30.87 14.36
CA LYS A 448 20.54 31.88 14.75
C LYS A 448 21.59 31.35 15.71
N ARG A 449 21.21 30.44 16.61
CA ARG A 449 22.12 29.85 17.60
C ARG A 449 22.97 28.73 17.02
N ARG A 450 22.59 28.19 15.86
CA ARG A 450 23.12 26.98 15.26
C ARG A 450 23.55 27.21 13.82
N ALA A 451 24.45 26.38 13.30
CA ALA A 451 24.83 26.46 11.90
C ALA A 451 23.62 26.10 11.02
N THR A 452 23.40 26.88 9.98
CA THR A 452 22.31 26.67 9.02
C THR A 452 22.88 26.19 7.69
N ALA A 453 22.35 25.10 7.17
CA ALA A 453 22.58 24.69 5.79
C ALA A 453 21.31 24.98 5.00
N THR A 454 21.38 25.91 4.04
CA THR A 454 20.32 26.10 3.04
C THR A 454 20.64 25.19 1.86
N MET A 455 19.72 24.28 1.54
CA MET A 455 19.93 23.31 0.48
C MET A 455 19.19 23.64 -0.81
N THR A 456 19.71 23.12 -1.90
CA THR A 456 19.07 23.09 -3.21
C THR A 456 18.11 21.90 -3.27
N ASP A 457 16.81 22.19 -3.22
CA ASP A 457 15.78 21.14 -3.20
C ASP A 457 15.87 20.17 -4.39
N HIS A 458 16.41 20.59 -5.53
CA HIS A 458 16.49 19.75 -6.72
C HIS A 458 17.53 18.62 -6.66
N ASP A 459 18.53 18.67 -5.76
CA ASP A 459 19.61 17.68 -5.72
C ASP A 459 19.24 16.38 -4.98
N TRP A 460 18.17 16.41 -4.16
CA TRP A 460 17.77 15.28 -3.33
C TRP A 460 16.31 14.84 -3.50
N VAL A 461 15.53 15.51 -4.37
CA VAL A 461 14.12 15.17 -4.62
C VAL A 461 14.02 13.83 -5.35
N CYS A 462 14.94 13.58 -6.29
CA CYS A 462 14.99 12.35 -7.06
C CYS A 462 16.25 11.56 -6.73
N GLY A 463 16.08 10.23 -6.59
CA GLY A 463 17.17 9.29 -6.38
C GLY A 463 18.04 9.09 -7.62
N THR A 464 18.91 10.06 -7.88
CA THR A 464 19.83 10.09 -9.03
C THR A 464 21.25 10.36 -8.53
N PRO A 465 22.31 10.24 -9.36
CA PRO A 465 23.67 10.58 -8.95
C PRO A 465 23.85 12.01 -8.40
N TYR A 466 22.93 12.93 -8.68
CA TYR A 466 22.96 14.30 -8.15
C TYR A 466 22.83 14.38 -6.63
N VAL A 467 22.34 13.32 -5.97
CA VAL A 467 22.31 13.24 -4.49
C VAL A 467 23.72 13.39 -3.88
N LEU A 468 24.78 13.07 -4.62
CA LEU A 468 26.16 13.32 -4.17
C LEU A 468 26.46 14.80 -3.97
N ARG A 469 25.86 15.70 -4.76
CA ARG A 469 25.99 17.16 -4.56
C ARG A 469 25.35 17.58 -3.24
N ALA A 470 24.18 17.02 -2.93
CA ALA A 470 23.50 17.26 -1.66
C ALA A 470 24.33 16.76 -0.47
N ILE A 471 24.89 15.54 -0.58
CA ILE A 471 25.77 14.95 0.45
C ILE A 471 27.02 15.82 0.65
N ASP A 472 27.69 16.25 -0.41
CA ASP A 472 28.91 17.07 -0.28
C ASP A 472 28.62 18.45 0.31
N ASN A 473 27.53 19.11 -0.10
CA ASN A 473 27.10 20.39 0.47
C ASN A 473 26.83 20.29 1.98
N LEU A 474 26.16 19.22 2.41
CA LEU A 474 25.92 18.95 3.83
C LEU A 474 27.21 18.62 4.58
N ALA A 475 28.07 17.78 4.00
CA ALA A 475 29.36 17.44 4.58
C ALA A 475 30.25 18.68 4.74
N ALA A 476 30.21 19.61 3.78
CA ALA A 476 30.90 20.90 3.85
C ALA A 476 30.36 21.77 4.99
N ALA A 477 29.04 21.90 5.12
CA ALA A 477 28.40 22.65 6.20
C ALA A 477 28.74 22.07 7.59
N ARG A 478 28.83 20.75 7.70
CA ARG A 478 29.31 20.08 8.91
C ARG A 478 30.77 20.44 9.22
N ARG A 479 31.66 20.32 8.22
CA ARG A 479 33.11 20.59 8.38
C ARG A 479 33.36 22.02 8.87
N SER A 480 32.64 23.01 8.33
CA SER A 480 32.74 24.39 8.82
C SER A 480 32.32 24.55 10.28
N TRP A 481 31.26 23.85 10.71
CA TRP A 481 30.81 23.90 12.10
C TRP A 481 31.77 23.22 13.08
N SER A 482 32.36 22.08 12.70
CA SER A 482 33.38 21.41 13.51
C SER A 482 34.63 22.27 13.70
N ALA A 483 35.00 23.08 12.69
CA ALA A 483 36.11 24.02 12.81
C ALA A 483 35.80 25.15 13.81
N ASP A 484 34.60 25.72 13.78
CA ASP A 484 34.19 26.80 14.69
C ASP A 484 34.00 26.34 16.14
N THR A 485 33.67 25.06 16.35
CA THR A 485 33.43 24.48 17.69
C THR A 485 34.69 23.89 18.34
N SER A 486 35.81 23.81 17.58
CA SER A 486 37.12 23.34 18.06
C SER A 486 37.62 24.19 19.24
N PRO A 487 38.20 23.57 20.30
CA PRO A 487 38.75 24.29 21.45
C PRO A 487 39.79 25.36 21.09
N SER A 488 40.50 25.21 19.97
CA SER A 488 41.50 26.17 19.48
C SER A 488 40.90 27.45 18.88
N ALA A 489 39.67 27.40 18.35
CA ALA A 489 38.95 28.57 17.83
C ALA A 489 38.32 29.42 18.96
N ARG A 490 38.08 28.81 20.13
CA ARG A 490 37.76 29.52 21.38
C ARG A 490 39.05 30.00 22.07
N GLY A 491 39.83 30.82 21.37
CA GLY A 491 40.93 31.56 21.98
C GLY A 491 40.41 32.49 23.09
N GLU A 492 40.97 32.32 24.29
CA GLU A 492 41.09 33.32 25.36
C GLU A 492 39.85 34.16 25.68
N ARG A 493 38.96 33.60 26.52
CA ARG A 493 38.45 34.37 27.67
C ARG A 493 38.64 33.52 28.92
N ALA A 494 39.81 33.68 29.53
CA ALA A 494 40.03 33.29 30.93
C ALA A 494 39.20 34.21 31.85
N PRO A 495 38.91 33.76 33.08
CA PRO A 495 37.63 33.95 33.79
C PRO A 495 37.25 35.38 34.18
#